data_AF-A0A1G2CL82-F1
#
_entry.id   AF-A0A1G2CL82-F1
#
_cell.length_a   1.000
_cell.length_b   1.000
_cell.length_c   1.000
_cell.angle_alpha   90.00
_cell.angle_beta   90.00
_cell.angle_gamma   90.00
#
_symmetry.space_group_name_H-M   'P 1'
#
loop_
_entity.id
_entity.type
_entity.pdbx_description
1 polymer ?
#
loop_
_entity_poly.entity_id
_entity_poly.type
_entity_poly.pdbx_seq_one_letter_code
_entity_poly.pdbx_strand_id
1 'polypeptide(L)'
;MEEENAKKEYELTFLTRAEDKVEEVIAVLKKSGAEITSQGTLVRQRLAYPIEKETQAVMSSLNFRLDPEAVAGLDHELRFNPHVLRFLMVTPPIAKPQGITYERRTAFGSESANASGSAHAGRPAGLPDGSPRFGEAGRQDGQARPRPAGSESAHAPKKAEPAPAAALSNEALEKRLEEILQ
;
A
#
# COMPACT_ATOMS: atom_id res chain seq x y z
N MET A 1 -7.60 -42.58 4.92
CA MET A 1 -8.58 -41.81 4.14
C MET A 1 -7.84 -40.57 3.71
N GLU A 2 -7.30 -40.57 2.49
CA GLU A 2 -6.76 -39.37 1.88
C GLU A 2 -7.98 -38.55 1.47
N GLU A 3 -8.27 -37.46 2.20
CA GLU A 3 -9.21 -36.47 1.71
C GLU A 3 -8.59 -35.87 0.45
N GLU A 4 -9.25 -36.10 -0.68
CA GLU A 4 -8.93 -35.47 -1.95
C GLU A 4 -9.08 -33.95 -1.75
N ASN A 5 -7.96 -33.27 -1.48
CA ASN A 5 -7.95 -31.87 -1.06
C ASN A 5 -8.31 -30.99 -2.27
N ALA A 6 -9.60 -30.72 -2.41
CA ALA A 6 -10.08 -29.78 -3.41
C ALA A 6 -9.46 -28.41 -3.14
N LYS A 7 -8.82 -27.82 -4.17
CA LYS A 7 -8.24 -26.47 -4.09
C LYS A 7 -9.31 -25.49 -3.60
N LYS A 8 -8.97 -24.75 -2.54
CA LYS A 8 -9.86 -23.73 -1.98
C LYS A 8 -9.52 -22.37 -2.57
N GLU A 9 -10.54 -21.52 -2.67
CA GLU A 9 -10.36 -20.14 -3.08
C GLU A 9 -9.90 -19.30 -1.90
N TYR A 10 -8.96 -18.40 -2.18
CA TYR A 10 -8.41 -17.45 -1.23
C TYR A 10 -8.31 -16.09 -1.89
N GLU A 11 -8.43 -15.06 -1.07
CA GLU A 11 -8.16 -13.68 -1.42
C GLU A 11 -6.93 -13.23 -0.62
N LEU A 12 -5.91 -12.73 -1.31
CA LEU A 12 -4.72 -12.15 -0.71
C LEU A 12 -4.72 -10.65 -1.00
N THR A 13 -4.77 -9.85 0.04
CA THR A 13 -4.51 -8.41 -0.03
C THR A 13 -3.18 -8.12 0.62
N PHE A 14 -2.30 -7.38 -0.06
CA PHE A 14 -0.97 -7.08 0.45
C PHE A 14 -0.53 -5.67 0.12
N LEU A 15 0.38 -5.15 0.96
CA LEU A 15 1.02 -3.86 0.85
C LEU A 15 2.50 -4.06 0.54
N THR A 16 2.99 -3.47 -0.55
CA THR A 16 4.40 -3.46 -0.92
C THR A 16 4.99 -2.06 -0.84
N ARG A 17 6.32 -1.99 -0.73
CA ARG A 17 7.06 -0.70 -0.74
C ARG A 17 7.05 -0.02 -2.11
N ALA A 18 7.10 -0.81 -3.19
CA ALA A 18 7.16 -0.35 -4.56
C ALA A 18 6.30 -1.22 -5.48
N GLU A 19 5.97 -0.69 -6.66
CA GLU A 19 5.14 -1.35 -7.68
C GLU A 19 5.88 -2.55 -8.29
N ASP A 20 7.19 -2.43 -8.52
CA ASP A 20 8.03 -3.49 -9.11
C ASP A 20 8.05 -4.78 -8.26
N LYS A 21 7.79 -4.66 -6.95
CA LYS A 21 7.81 -5.78 -6.00
C LYS A 21 6.55 -6.63 -6.02
N VAL A 22 5.50 -6.18 -6.70
CA VAL A 22 4.25 -6.92 -6.84
C VAL A 22 4.48 -8.19 -7.68
N GLU A 23 5.32 -8.10 -8.71
CA GLU A 23 5.64 -9.24 -9.57
C GLU A 23 6.40 -10.34 -8.81
N GLU A 24 7.25 -9.97 -7.86
CA GLU A 24 7.96 -10.93 -7.00
C GLU A 24 6.99 -11.72 -6.13
N VAL A 25 5.95 -11.08 -5.58
CA VAL A 25 4.90 -11.76 -4.80
C VAL A 25 4.09 -12.70 -5.69
N ILE A 26 3.80 -12.31 -6.93
CA ILE A 26 3.13 -13.17 -7.92
C ILE A 26 4.00 -14.39 -8.26
N ALA A 27 5.32 -14.21 -8.37
CA ALA A 27 6.24 -15.32 -8.61
C ALA A 27 6.27 -16.31 -7.44
N VAL A 28 6.25 -15.83 -6.20
CA VAL A 28 6.14 -16.67 -4.99
C VAL A 28 4.83 -17.47 -5.00
N LEU A 29 3.71 -16.84 -5.31
CA LEU A 29 2.42 -17.52 -5.44
C LEU A 29 2.47 -18.66 -6.47
N LYS A 30 3.03 -18.39 -7.66
CA LYS A 30 3.18 -19.42 -8.69
C LYS A 30 4.09 -20.58 -8.26
N LYS A 31 5.18 -20.30 -7.53
CA LYS A 31 6.07 -21.33 -6.98
C LYS A 31 5.35 -22.23 -5.96
N SER A 32 4.44 -21.67 -5.18
CA SER A 32 3.61 -22.42 -4.23
C SER A 32 2.51 -23.27 -4.88
N GLY A 33 2.34 -23.20 -6.21
CA GLY A 33 1.31 -23.94 -6.94
C GLY A 33 -0.06 -23.27 -6.97
N ALA A 34 -0.13 -21.98 -6.65
CA ALA A 34 -1.37 -21.20 -6.68
C ALA A 34 -1.82 -20.91 -8.12
N GLU A 35 -3.11 -21.12 -8.38
CA GLU A 35 -3.77 -20.71 -9.64
C GLU A 35 -4.44 -19.35 -9.45
N ILE A 36 -3.90 -18.31 -10.07
CA ILE A 36 -4.43 -16.95 -9.95
C ILE A 36 -5.66 -16.82 -10.86
N THR A 37 -6.81 -16.50 -10.26
CA THR A 37 -8.10 -16.34 -10.95
C THR A 37 -8.37 -14.89 -11.33
N SER A 38 -8.04 -13.95 -10.44
CA SER A 38 -8.27 -12.52 -10.66
C SER A 38 -7.19 -11.69 -9.98
N GLN A 39 -6.82 -10.58 -10.60
CA GLN A 39 -5.93 -9.57 -10.03
C GLN A 39 -6.67 -8.24 -9.93
N GLY A 40 -6.61 -7.64 -8.76
CA GLY A 40 -7.15 -6.31 -8.48
C GLY A 40 -6.26 -5.21 -9.05
N THR A 41 -6.78 -3.98 -9.00
CA THR A 41 -6.05 -2.79 -9.43
C THR A 41 -4.95 -2.45 -8.44
N LEU A 42 -3.80 -2.05 -8.97
CA LEU A 42 -2.70 -1.56 -8.18
C LEU A 42 -2.97 -0.12 -7.73
N VAL A 43 -2.97 0.12 -6.42
CA VAL A 43 -3.27 1.44 -5.85
C VAL A 43 -2.16 1.90 -4.94
N ARG A 44 -1.46 2.97 -5.31
CA ARG A 44 -0.53 3.65 -4.43
C ARG A 44 -1.30 4.52 -3.43
N GLN A 45 -1.09 4.29 -2.15
CA GLN A 45 -1.78 4.98 -1.07
C GLN A 45 -0.81 5.47 0.02
N ARG A 46 -1.15 6.61 0.64
CA ARG A 46 -0.46 7.09 1.84
C ARG A 46 -1.05 6.40 3.05
N LEU A 47 -0.20 5.81 3.88
CA LEU A 47 -0.61 5.09 5.09
C LEU A 47 -0.97 6.09 6.19
N ALA A 48 -1.95 5.73 7.03
CA ALA A 48 -2.35 6.55 8.18
C ALA A 48 -1.24 6.64 9.24
N TYR A 49 -0.43 5.59 9.35
CA TYR A 49 0.75 5.51 10.21
C TYR A 49 1.87 4.77 9.48
N PRO A 50 3.14 5.02 9.81
CA PRO A 50 4.24 4.35 9.15
C PRO A 50 4.28 2.86 9.49
N ILE A 51 4.46 2.02 8.48
CA ILE A 51 4.74 0.58 8.63
C ILE A 51 6.19 0.38 8.21
N GLU A 52 7.03 -0.15 9.11
CA GLU A 52 8.48 -0.27 8.87
C GLU A 52 9.17 1.03 8.41
N LYS A 53 8.70 2.18 8.92
CA LYS A 53 9.14 3.54 8.56
C LYS A 53 8.66 4.04 7.19
N GLU A 54 7.93 3.24 6.42
CA GLU A 54 7.31 3.67 5.17
C GLU A 54 6.00 4.40 5.42
N THR A 55 5.82 5.57 4.81
CA THR A 55 4.59 6.39 4.93
C THR A 55 3.65 6.23 3.72
N GLN A 56 4.11 5.53 2.69
CA GLN A 56 3.35 5.20 1.49
C GLN A 56 3.55 3.71 1.19
N ALA A 57 2.54 3.10 0.60
CA ALA A 57 2.62 1.73 0.12
C ALA A 57 1.78 1.57 -1.14
N VAL A 58 2.07 0.51 -1.87
CA VAL A 58 1.28 0.08 -3.01
C VAL A 58 0.43 -1.11 -2.55
N MET A 59 -0.89 -0.98 -2.67
CA MET A 59 -1.85 -2.02 -2.31
C MET A 59 -2.30 -2.77 -3.55
N SER A 60 -2.33 -4.09 -3.44
CA SER A 60 -2.90 -5.00 -4.44
C SER A 60 -3.71 -6.09 -3.75
N SER A 61 -4.76 -6.54 -4.44
CA SER A 61 -5.57 -7.69 -4.04
C SER A 61 -5.56 -8.71 -5.18
N LEU A 62 -5.57 -10.00 -4.85
CA LEU A 62 -5.65 -11.07 -5.83
C LEU A 62 -6.46 -12.24 -5.30
N ASN A 63 -7.18 -12.89 -6.20
CA ASN A 63 -7.95 -14.09 -5.92
C ASN A 63 -7.24 -15.28 -6.56
N PHE A 64 -7.03 -16.34 -5.80
CA PHE A 64 -6.30 -17.52 -6.24
C PHE A 64 -6.86 -18.79 -5.61
N ARG A 65 -6.58 -19.92 -6.25
CA ARG A 65 -6.89 -21.25 -5.74
C ARG A 65 -5.61 -21.95 -5.31
N LEU A 66 -5.62 -22.50 -4.11
CA LEU A 66 -4.49 -23.20 -3.53
C LEU A 66 -4.96 -24.41 -2.71
N ASP A 67 -4.09 -25.40 -2.58
CA ASP A 67 -4.27 -26.50 -1.64
C ASP A 67 -4.17 -25.97 -0.20
N PRO A 68 -5.14 -26.25 0.70
CA PRO A 68 -5.08 -25.83 2.08
C PRO A 68 -3.80 -26.26 2.83
N GLU A 69 -3.14 -27.36 2.43
CA GLU A 69 -1.88 -27.80 3.04
C GLU A 69 -0.71 -26.87 2.70
N ALA A 70 -0.70 -26.32 1.48
CA ALA A 70 0.36 -25.42 1.00
C ALA A 70 0.23 -23.99 1.54
N VAL A 71 -0.94 -23.62 2.11
CA VAL A 71 -1.21 -22.27 2.63
C VAL A 71 -0.24 -21.88 3.75
N ALA A 72 0.09 -22.81 4.65
CA ALA A 72 1.01 -22.53 5.74
C ALA A 72 2.44 -22.21 5.25
N GLY A 73 2.88 -22.90 4.20
CA GLY A 73 4.17 -22.62 3.55
C GLY A 73 4.19 -21.24 2.89
N LEU A 74 3.10 -20.89 2.20
CA LEU A 74 2.94 -19.57 1.58
C LEU A 74 2.89 -18.44 2.61
N ASP A 75 2.15 -18.59 3.71
CA ASP A 75 2.11 -17.60 4.80
C ASP A 75 3.52 -17.36 5.38
N HIS A 76 4.30 -18.43 5.54
CA HIS A 76 5.69 -18.32 5.98
C HIS A 76 6.50 -17.52 4.96
N GLU A 77 6.53 -17.93 3.69
CA GLU A 77 7.32 -17.27 2.63
C GLU A 77 6.98 -15.79 2.47
N LEU A 78 5.70 -15.42 2.56
CA LEU A 78 5.26 -14.03 2.52
C LEU A 78 5.71 -13.21 3.74
N ARG A 79 5.82 -13.82 4.92
CA ARG A 79 6.34 -13.14 6.13
C ARG A 79 7.84 -12.88 6.09
N PHE A 80 8.62 -13.75 5.44
CA PHE A 80 10.07 -13.55 5.31
C PHE A 80 10.44 -12.60 4.18
N ASN A 81 9.49 -12.23 3.32
CA ASN A 81 9.75 -11.30 2.24
C ASN A 81 9.80 -9.85 2.75
N PRO A 82 10.97 -9.18 2.76
CA PRO A 82 11.11 -7.82 3.28
C PRO A 82 10.41 -6.76 2.40
N HIS A 83 9.97 -7.13 1.20
CA HIS A 83 9.26 -6.23 0.29
C HIS A 83 7.76 -6.14 0.58
N VAL A 84 7.21 -7.09 1.34
CA VAL A 84 5.82 -7.11 1.79
C VAL A 84 5.75 -6.49 3.18
N LEU A 85 5.13 -5.31 3.27
CA LEU A 85 4.97 -4.59 4.55
C LEU A 85 3.90 -5.23 5.43
N ARG A 86 2.81 -5.67 4.80
CA ARG A 86 1.69 -6.31 5.47
C ARG A 86 0.89 -7.10 4.44
N PHE A 87 0.32 -8.21 4.85
CA PHE A 87 -0.64 -8.94 4.05
C PHE A 87 -1.82 -9.42 4.89
N LEU A 88 -2.91 -9.73 4.22
CA LEU A 88 -4.11 -10.31 4.77
C LEU A 88 -4.58 -11.37 3.80
N MET A 89 -4.71 -12.59 4.30
CA MET A 89 -5.25 -13.72 3.56
C MET A 89 -6.65 -14.03 4.11
N VAL A 90 -7.64 -14.08 3.24
CA VAL A 90 -9.04 -14.30 3.59
C VAL A 90 -9.59 -15.43 2.74
N THR A 91 -10.36 -16.33 3.34
CA THR A 91 -11.21 -17.26 2.58
C THR A 91 -12.51 -16.54 2.28
N PRO A 92 -12.83 -16.26 1.00
CA PRO A 92 -14.09 -15.59 0.67
C PRO A 92 -15.26 -16.41 1.19
N PRO A 93 -16.33 -15.75 1.68
CA PRO A 93 -17.51 -16.48 2.12
C PRO A 93 -18.07 -17.26 0.94
N ILE A 94 -18.48 -18.51 1.17
CA ILE A 94 -19.22 -19.31 0.18
C ILE A 94 -20.46 -18.50 -0.17
N ALA A 95 -20.47 -17.88 -1.35
CA ALA A 95 -21.53 -16.99 -1.77
C ALA A 95 -22.84 -17.77 -1.86
N LYS A 96 -23.69 -17.66 -0.84
CA LYS A 96 -25.12 -17.93 -1.01
C LYS A 96 -25.67 -16.73 -1.77
N PRO A 97 -26.37 -16.91 -2.90
CA PRO A 97 -26.93 -15.78 -3.64
C PRO A 97 -27.98 -15.10 -2.75
N GLN A 98 -27.62 -14.00 -2.10
CA GLN A 98 -28.54 -13.21 -1.30
C GLN A 98 -28.92 -11.97 -2.10
N GLY A 99 -30.12 -12.03 -2.68
CA GLY A 99 -30.77 -10.87 -3.28
C GLY A 99 -31.03 -9.83 -2.19
N ILE A 100 -30.29 -8.73 -2.24
CA ILE A 100 -30.53 -7.58 -1.38
C ILE A 100 -31.48 -6.65 -2.13
N THR A 101 -32.79 -6.85 -1.97
CA THR A 101 -33.81 -5.89 -2.42
C THR A 101 -33.86 -4.74 -1.43
N TYR A 102 -33.26 -3.61 -1.80
CA TYR A 102 -33.47 -2.36 -1.10
C TYR A 102 -34.83 -1.81 -1.52
N GLU A 103 -35.87 -2.04 -0.71
CA GLU A 103 -37.09 -1.26 -0.85
C GLU A 103 -36.76 0.20 -0.52
N ARG A 104 -36.70 1.01 -1.58
CA ARG A 104 -36.60 2.46 -1.48
C ARG A 104 -37.79 2.95 -0.69
N ARG A 105 -37.58 3.27 0.59
CA ARG A 105 -38.57 3.92 1.43
C ARG A 105 -38.80 5.33 0.87
N THR A 106 -39.78 5.47 -0.03
CA THR A 106 -40.26 6.78 -0.48
C THR A 106 -41.09 7.39 0.64
N ALA A 107 -40.43 8.14 1.52
CA ALA A 107 -41.08 8.97 2.51
C ALA A 107 -40.32 10.30 2.61
N PHE A 108 -40.48 11.13 1.58
CA PHE A 108 -40.32 12.57 1.68
C PHE A 108 -41.50 13.21 0.95
N GLY A 109 -42.13 14.16 1.62
CA GLY A 109 -43.55 14.50 1.50
C GLY A 109 -43.99 14.93 0.10
N SER A 110 -45.10 14.35 -0.32
CA SER A 110 -46.00 14.98 -1.28
C SER A 110 -46.78 16.08 -0.54
N GLU A 111 -46.18 17.27 -0.39
CA GLU A 111 -46.96 18.47 -0.12
C GLU A 111 -47.41 19.07 -1.46
N SER A 112 -48.72 18.98 -1.65
CA SER A 112 -49.52 19.58 -2.70
C SER A 112 -49.19 21.06 -2.89
N ALA A 113 -48.51 21.40 -3.98
CA ALA A 113 -48.50 22.76 -4.51
C ALA A 113 -49.78 22.98 -5.31
N ASN A 114 -50.75 23.69 -4.73
CA ASN A 114 -51.83 24.32 -5.48
C ASN A 114 -52.28 25.63 -4.80
N ALA A 115 -52.57 26.63 -5.65
CA ALA A 115 -53.13 27.96 -5.40
C ALA A 115 -52.14 29.04 -4.90
N SER A 116 -51.60 29.91 -5.76
CA SER A 116 -52.18 31.12 -6.39
C SER A 116 -52.02 32.40 -5.56
N GLY A 117 -51.39 33.44 -6.11
CA GLY A 117 -51.47 34.79 -5.55
C GLY A 117 -50.32 35.72 -5.94
N SER A 118 -50.58 36.62 -6.88
CA SER A 118 -49.67 37.62 -7.45
C SER A 118 -49.56 38.89 -6.58
N ALA A 119 -48.37 39.53 -6.66
CA ALA A 119 -48.05 40.96 -6.46
C ALA A 119 -47.99 41.52 -5.02
N HIS A 120 -46.83 42.07 -4.64
CA HIS A 120 -46.62 43.53 -4.59
C HIS A 120 -45.16 43.92 -4.30
N ALA A 121 -44.80 45.09 -4.83
CA ALA A 121 -43.47 45.69 -4.88
C ALA A 121 -42.86 46.11 -3.53
N GLY A 122 -41.52 46.12 -3.47
CA GLY A 122 -40.76 46.89 -2.46
C GLY A 122 -39.32 46.40 -2.25
N ARG A 123 -38.35 46.99 -2.95
CA ARG A 123 -36.99 47.17 -2.38
C ARG A 123 -37.12 48.28 -1.31
N PRO A 124 -36.44 48.24 -0.16
CA PRO A 124 -34.98 48.39 -0.18
C PRO A 124 -34.18 47.79 1.01
N ALA A 125 -32.86 47.89 0.82
CA ALA A 125 -31.82 48.17 1.82
C ALA A 125 -31.33 47.06 2.77
N GLY A 126 -30.01 46.82 2.71
CA GLY A 126 -29.21 46.47 3.87
C GLY A 126 -28.57 45.09 3.86
N LEU A 127 -27.47 44.93 3.11
CA LEU A 127 -26.42 44.01 3.55
C LEU A 127 -25.63 44.69 4.68
N PRO A 128 -25.56 44.10 5.87
CA PRO A 128 -24.33 44.09 6.62
C PRO A 128 -23.66 42.73 6.46
N ASP A 129 -22.54 42.78 5.75
CA ASP A 129 -21.49 41.76 5.69
C ASP A 129 -21.00 41.49 7.12
N GLY A 130 -21.23 40.28 7.61
CA GLY A 130 -21.09 39.92 9.03
C GLY A 130 -20.34 38.61 9.21
N SER A 131 -19.24 38.42 8.50
CA SER A 131 -18.26 37.37 8.82
C SER A 131 -17.63 37.68 10.20
N PRO A 132 -17.68 36.80 11.21
CA PRO A 132 -16.95 37.02 12.44
C PRO A 132 -15.45 36.96 12.15
N ARG A 133 -14.80 38.12 12.35
CA ARG A 133 -13.35 38.30 12.38
C ARG A 133 -12.77 37.33 13.41
N PHE A 134 -12.05 36.32 12.96
CA PHE A 134 -11.17 35.54 13.83
C PHE A 134 -10.10 36.51 14.38
N GLY A 135 -10.13 36.68 15.70
CA GLY A 135 -9.32 37.65 16.41
C GLY A 135 -7.82 37.41 16.23
N GLU A 136 -7.13 38.49 15.89
CA GLU A 136 -5.74 38.72 16.23
C GLU A 136 -5.55 38.59 17.75
N ALA A 137 -4.82 37.57 18.17
CA ALA A 137 -4.14 37.57 19.45
C ALA A 137 -2.64 37.46 19.15
N GLY A 138 -1.98 38.62 19.12
CA GLY A 138 -0.54 38.73 18.96
C GLY A 138 0.22 37.98 20.04
N ARG A 139 1.34 37.37 19.65
CA ARG A 139 2.45 37.11 20.56
C ARG A 139 3.71 37.68 19.93
N GLN A 140 4.24 38.66 20.63
CA GLN A 140 5.41 39.43 20.30
C GLN A 140 6.69 38.58 20.41
N ASP A 141 7.66 39.07 19.67
CA ASP A 141 9.04 38.66 19.52
C ASP A 141 9.77 38.31 20.83
N GLY A 142 10.60 37.28 20.78
CA GLY A 142 11.37 36.86 21.95
C GLY A 142 12.36 35.72 21.69
N GLN A 143 13.46 36.06 21.02
CA GLN A 143 14.79 35.41 21.10
C GLN A 143 14.93 33.97 20.60
N ALA A 144 15.40 33.89 19.36
CA ALA A 144 16.13 32.76 18.81
C ALA A 144 17.28 32.35 19.73
N ARG A 145 17.28 31.11 20.19
CA ARG A 145 18.47 30.50 20.80
C ARG A 145 19.43 30.08 19.67
N PRO A 146 20.65 30.62 19.61
CA PRO A 146 21.65 30.12 18.66
C PRO A 146 22.07 28.70 19.07
N ARG A 147 22.01 27.76 18.13
CA ARG A 147 22.73 26.48 18.27
C ARG A 147 24.23 26.81 18.22
N PRO A 148 25.04 26.45 19.22
CA PRO A 148 26.47 26.73 19.16
C PRO A 148 27.11 25.92 18.04
N ALA A 149 27.71 26.66 17.10
CA ALA A 149 28.71 26.17 16.17
C ALA A 149 29.96 25.79 16.96
N GLY A 150 30.39 24.54 16.80
CA GLY A 150 31.59 23.98 17.38
C GLY A 150 32.33 23.17 16.32
N SER A 151 33.16 23.90 15.57
CA SER A 151 34.38 23.52 14.86
C SER A 151 34.42 22.27 13.98
N GLU A 152 34.51 22.58 12.69
CA GLU A 152 35.15 21.83 11.62
C GLU A 152 36.53 21.24 11.98
N SER A 153 36.75 20.03 11.48
CA SER A 153 38.02 19.60 10.87
C SER A 153 37.63 18.49 9.89
N ALA A 154 37.33 18.81 8.63
CA ALA A 154 38.29 19.02 7.54
C ALA A 154 39.29 17.87 7.39
N HIS A 155 38.95 16.86 6.58
CA HIS A 155 39.88 16.21 5.65
C HIS A 155 39.15 15.30 4.64
N ALA A 156 38.79 15.88 3.51
CA ALA A 156 39.05 15.31 2.19
C ALA A 156 39.91 16.37 1.46
N PRO A 157 40.85 16.05 0.55
CA PRO A 157 40.72 14.98 -0.44
C PRO A 157 42.03 14.24 -0.79
N LYS A 158 41.98 12.95 -1.16
CA LYS A 158 42.91 12.40 -2.17
C LYS A 158 42.21 11.42 -3.11
N LYS A 159 42.16 11.89 -4.35
CA LYS A 159 41.87 11.23 -5.62
C LYS A 159 42.92 10.14 -5.90
N ALA A 160 42.50 8.89 -6.14
CA ALA A 160 43.27 7.88 -6.87
C ALA A 160 42.41 6.63 -7.20
N GLU A 161 41.71 6.67 -8.33
CA GLU A 161 41.84 5.58 -9.32
C GLU A 161 42.85 6.09 -10.36
N PRO A 162 43.67 5.26 -11.04
CA PRO A 162 43.29 3.91 -11.54
C PRO A 162 44.40 2.83 -11.44
N ALA A 163 44.03 1.55 -11.51
CA ALA A 163 44.66 0.52 -12.37
C ALA A 163 44.13 -0.91 -12.06
N PRO A 164 44.13 -1.83 -13.06
CA PRO A 164 43.31 -3.03 -13.08
C PRO A 164 44.08 -4.34 -12.78
N ALA A 165 43.33 -5.44 -12.82
CA ALA A 165 43.75 -6.84 -13.03
C ALA A 165 44.07 -7.71 -11.79
N ALA A 166 43.17 -8.66 -11.54
CA ALA A 166 43.52 -10.09 -11.52
C ALA A 166 42.23 -10.90 -11.68
N ALA A 167 41.79 -11.08 -12.92
CA ALA A 167 40.90 -12.16 -13.27
C ALA A 167 41.65 -13.48 -12.97
N LEU A 168 41.08 -14.30 -12.09
CA LEU A 168 41.51 -15.70 -11.96
C LEU A 168 41.34 -16.34 -13.34
N SER A 169 42.43 -16.85 -13.91
CA SER A 169 42.40 -17.61 -15.16
C SER A 169 41.55 -18.87 -14.97
N ASN A 170 40.71 -19.19 -15.94
CA ASN A 170 39.84 -20.38 -15.92
C ASN A 170 40.63 -21.67 -15.69
N GLU A 171 41.92 -21.69 -16.07
CA GLU A 171 42.87 -22.78 -15.85
C GLU A 171 43.12 -23.08 -14.35
N ALA A 172 43.04 -22.06 -13.47
CA ALA A 172 43.21 -22.25 -12.02
C ALA A 172 41.96 -22.84 -11.34
N LEU A 173 40.79 -22.72 -11.97
CA LEU A 173 39.53 -23.29 -11.50
C LEU A 173 39.41 -24.78 -11.90
N GLU A 174 39.91 -25.15 -13.07
CA GLU A 174 39.90 -26.54 -13.55
C GLU A 174 40.78 -27.45 -12.69
N LYS A 175 41.99 -26.99 -12.31
CA LYS A 175 42.85 -27.75 -11.40
C LYS A 175 42.23 -28.00 -10.02
N ARG A 176 41.45 -27.06 -9.50
CA ARG A 176 40.74 -27.26 -8.22
C ARG A 176 39.54 -28.20 -8.34
N LEU A 177 38.91 -28.27 -9.51
CA LEU A 177 37.81 -29.21 -9.75
C LEU A 177 38.32 -30.65 -9.86
N GLU A 178 39.50 -30.86 -10.44
CA GLU A 178 40.09 -32.19 -10.62
C GLU A 178 40.64 -32.78 -9.30
N GLU A 179 41.13 -31.94 -8.39
CA GLU A 179 41.54 -32.35 -7.03
C GLU A 179 40.34 -32.78 -6.14
N ILE A 180 39.14 -32.27 -6.41
CA ILE A 180 37.92 -32.62 -5.63
C ILE A 180 37.29 -33.95 -6.08
N LEU A 181 37.65 -34.44 -7.27
CA LEU A 181 37.07 -35.65 -7.88
C LEU A 181 37.97 -36.91 -7.78
N GLN A 182 39.15 -36.81 -7.14
CA GLN A 182 39.96 -37.95 -6.72
C GLN A 182 39.75 -38.28 -5.24
#